data_AF-A0A0A9ERL5-F1
#
_entry.id   AF-A0A0A9ERL5-F1
#
_cell.length_a   1.000
_cell.length_b   1.000
_cell.length_c   1.000
_cell.angle_alpha   90.00
_cell.angle_beta   90.00
_cell.angle_gamma   90.00
#
_symmetry.space_group_name_H-M   'P 1'
#
loop_
_entity.id
_entity.type
_entity.pdbx_description
1 polymer ?
#
loop_
_entity_poly.entity_id
_entity_poly.type
_entity_poly.pdbx_seq_one_letter_code
_entity_poly.pdbx_strand_id
1 'polypeptide(L)' 'MIPDKDHANLQLEVKSKYPLIDQGSSLRGKKVQLVLHWHVMPNAGAMIGDRMALSEFKLPDAYTS' A
#
# COMPACT_ATOMS: atom_id res chain seq x y z
N MET A 1 17.76 2.74 -2.82
CA MET A 1 17.90 1.44 -2.13
C MET A 1 16.65 1.22 -1.31
N ILE A 2 15.94 0.11 -1.54
CA ILE A 2 14.81 -0.29 -0.69
C ILE A 2 15.42 -0.85 0.60
N PRO A 3 14.96 -0.43 1.79
CA PRO A 3 15.50 -0.95 3.05
C PRO A 3 15.28 -2.46 3.11
N ASP A 4 16.29 -3.17 3.65
CA ASP A 4 16.28 -4.62 3.82
C ASP A 4 15.06 -5.08 4.65
N LYS A 5 14.59 -6.32 4.45
CA LYS A 5 13.32 -6.83 5.01
C LYS A 5 13.24 -6.67 6.52
N ASP A 6 14.38 -6.79 7.20
CA ASP A 6 14.50 -6.66 8.66
C ASP A 6 14.31 -5.21 9.15
N HIS A 7 14.48 -4.23 8.26
CA HIS A 7 14.26 -2.80 8.50
C HIS A 7 12.90 -2.30 8.01
N ALA A 8 12.10 -3.16 7.34
CA ALA A 8 10.74 -2.84 6.89
C ALA A 8 9.67 -3.06 8.00
N ASN A 9 10.10 -3.25 9.25
CA ASN A 9 9.19 -3.38 10.39
C ASN A 9 8.77 -1.98 10.88
N LEU A 10 7.71 -1.43 10.29
CA LEU A 10 6.97 -0.31 10.88
C LEU A 10 6.29 -0.82 12.16
N GLN A 11 7.03 -0.79 13.28
CA GLN A 11 6.47 -1.02 14.61
C GLN A 11 5.66 0.21 15.02
N LEU A 12 4.52 0.41 14.34
CA LEU A 12 3.49 1.30 14.78
C LEU A 12 2.59 0.47 15.69
N GLU A 13 2.63 0.75 17.00
CA GLU A 13 1.78 0.09 18.00
C GLU A 13 0.32 0.55 17.82
N VAL A 14 -0.30 0.15 16.71
CA VAL A 14 -1.71 0.39 16.44
C VAL A 14 -2.46 -0.84 16.92
N LYS A 15 -3.37 -0.66 17.89
CA LYS A 15 -4.37 -1.67 18.27
C LYS A 15 -5.37 -1.87 17.13
N SER A 16 -4.94 -2.45 16.01
CA SER A 16 -5.85 -2.88 14.97
C SER A 16 -6.47 -4.22 15.38
N LYS A 17 -7.81 -4.29 15.37
CA LYS A 17 -8.57 -5.53 15.61
C LYS A 17 -8.21 -6.64 14.60
N TYR A 18 -7.69 -6.26 13.44
CA TYR A 18 -7.26 -7.17 12.39
C TYR A 18 -5.76 -6.96 12.14
N PRO A 19 -4.92 -7.98 12.37
CA PRO A 19 -3.50 -7.87 12.04
C PRO A 19 -3.40 -7.72 10.52
N LEU A 20 -2.70 -6.68 10.07
CA LEU A 20 -2.44 -6.47 8.66
C LEU A 20 -1.34 -7.46 8.22
N ILE A 21 -1.73 -8.70 7.95
CA ILE A 21 -0.83 -9.75 7.46
C ILE A 21 -1.02 -9.89 5.97
N ASP A 22 -0.22 -9.15 5.19
CA ASP A 22 -0.04 -9.46 3.77
C ASP A 22 1.12 -10.46 3.65
N GLN A 23 0.84 -11.70 3.26
CA GLN A 23 1.91 -12.67 2.98
C GLN A 23 2.68 -12.33 1.69
N GLY A 24 2.23 -11.32 0.93
CA GLY A 24 2.89 -10.78 -0.27
C GLY A 24 3.05 -11.78 -1.41
N SER A 25 2.66 -13.05 -1.22
CA SER A 25 2.81 -14.14 -2.18
C SER A 25 1.88 -13.99 -3.38
N SER A 26 0.71 -13.37 -3.18
CA SER A 26 -0.29 -13.16 -4.23
C SER A 26 0.09 -12.05 -5.20
N LEU A 27 1.00 -11.14 -4.83
CA LEU A 27 1.40 -9.98 -5.63
C LEU A 27 2.79 -10.13 -6.28
N ARG A 28 3.60 -11.10 -5.83
CA ARG A 28 4.90 -11.43 -6.44
C ARG A 28 4.74 -11.83 -7.91
N GLY A 29 5.64 -11.34 -8.77
CA GLY A 29 5.62 -11.60 -10.21
C GLY A 29 4.51 -10.89 -10.99
N LYS A 30 3.56 -10.27 -10.28
CA LYS A 30 2.45 -9.53 -10.89
C LYS A 30 2.82 -8.06 -11.06
N LYS A 31 2.17 -7.46 -12.06
CA LYS A 31 2.15 -6.03 -12.27
C LYS A 31 1.19 -5.42 -11.24
N VAL A 32 1.68 -4.48 -10.45
CA VAL A 32 0.91 -3.77 -9.43
C VAL A 32 0.90 -2.30 -9.82
N GLN A 33 -0.29 -1.69 -9.74
CA GLN A 33 -0.47 -0.28 -10.00
C GLN A 33 -0.79 0.43 -8.69
N LEU A 34 0.02 1.42 -8.34
CA LEU A 34 -0.25 2.28 -7.21
C LEU A 34 -1.22 3.37 -7.66
N VAL A 35 -2.40 3.39 -7.06
CA VAL A 35 -3.42 4.41 -7.33
C VAL A 35 -3.78 5.09 -6.01
N LEU A 36 -3.65 6.41 -5.98
CA LEU A 36 -4.11 7.23 -4.87
C LEU A 36 -5.60 7.51 -5.06
N HIS A 37 -6.41 7.15 -4.08
CA HIS A 37 -7.83 7.54 -3.99
C HIS A 37 -7.99 8.50 -2.83
N TRP A 38 -8.63 9.64 -3.05
CA TRP A 38 -8.96 10.58 -1.98
C TRP A 38 -10.42 11.00 -2.05
N HIS A 39 -10.97 11.31 -0.87
CA HIS A 39 -12.29 11.89 -0.72
C HIS A 39 -12.15 13.17 0.09
N VAL A 40 -12.73 14.25 -0.44
CA VAL A 40 -12.89 15.51 0.26
C VAL A 40 -14.34 15.60 0.72
N MET A 41 -14.51 15.71 2.04
CA MET A 41 -15.80 15.98 2.66
C MET A 41 -15.89 17.46 3.02
N PRO A 42 -16.71 18.25 2.30
CA PRO A 42 -16.99 19.62 2.70
C PRO A 42 -17.96 19.66 3.88
N ASN A 43 -17.92 20.74 4.67
CA ASN A 43 -18.82 20.95 5.81
C ASN A 43 -20.31 21.01 5.42
N ALA A 44 -20.60 21.37 4.17
CA ALA A 44 -21.92 21.31 3.55
C ALA A 44 -21.77 20.97 2.06
N GLY A 45 -22.70 20.20 1.50
CA GLY A 45 -22.66 19.73 0.11
C GLY A 45 -22.33 18.24 -0.02
N ALA A 46 -21.93 17.82 -1.22
CA ALA A 46 -21.67 16.41 -1.54
C ALA A 46 -20.18 16.05 -1.41
N MET A 47 -19.91 14.79 -1.08
CA MET A 47 -18.55 14.23 -1.12
C MET A 47 -17.97 14.35 -2.54
N ILE A 48 -16.72 14.82 -2.64
CA ILE A 48 -15.99 14.81 -3.89
C ILE A 48 -14.85 13.82 -3.75
N GLY A 49 -14.84 12.80 -4.61
CA GLY A 49 -13.78 11.81 -4.67
C GLY A 49 -13.04 11.90 -6.00
N ASP A 50 -11.75 11.65 -5.98
CA ASP A 50 -10.96 11.48 -7.19
C ASP A 50 -9.86 10.43 -6.99
N ARG A 51 -9.27 9.99 -8.10
CA ARG A 51 -8.17 9.03 -8.10
C ARG A 51 -7.09 9.39 -9.10
N MET A 52 -5.85 9.14 -8.73
CA MET A 52 -4.68 9.32 -9.60
C MET A 52 -3.82 8.08 -9.60
N ALA A 53 -3.57 7.53 -10.79
CA ALA A 53 -2.57 6.48 -10.97
C ALA A 53 -1.18 7.10 -10.83
N LEU A 54 -0.41 6.65 -9.85
CA LEU A 54 0.90 7.20 -9.52
C LEU A 54 2.01 6.50 -10.31
N SER A 55 2.11 5.19 -10.17
CA SER A 55 3.17 4.42 -10.78
C SER A 55 2.77 2.96 -10.93
N GLU A 56 3.42 2.29 -11.87
CA GLU A 56 3.24 0.89 -12.13
C GLU A 56 4.56 0.17 -11.84
N PHE A 57 4.49 -0.89 -11.05
CA PHE A 57 5.66 -1.62 -10.59
C PHE A 57 5.42 -3.13 -10.75
N LYS A 58 6.49 -3.88 -11.05
CA LYS A 58 6.46 -5.33 -11.01
C LYS A 58 7.21 -5.78 -9.78
N LEU A 59 6.54 -6.50 -8.88
CA LEU A 59 7.21 -7.05 -7.72
C LEU A 59 8.08 -8.24 -8.12
N PRO A 60 9.32 -8.34 -7.62
CA PRO A 60 10.18 -9.49 -7.89
C PRO A 60 9.62 -10.75 -7.25
N ASP A 61 9.86 -11.91 -7.87
CA ASP A 61 9.36 -13.21 -7.39
C ASP A 61 9.97 -13.62 -6.05
N ALA A 62 11.19 -13.17 -5.79
CA ALA A 62 11.87 -13.29 -4.50
C ALA A 62 12.63 -11.99 -4.21
N TYR A 63 12.58 -11.55 -2.95
CA TYR A 63 13.49 -10.54 -2.45
C TYR A 63 14.75 -11.25 -1.97
N THR A 64 15.89 -10.95 -2.59
CA THR A 64 17.20 -11.38 -2.07
C THR A 64 17.56 -10.52 -0.87
N SER A 65 17.98 -11.16 0.22
CA SER A 65 18.65 -10.54 1.38
C SER A 65 20.04 -10.05 1.01
#